data_AF-A0A4T0NPD8-F1
#
_entry.id   AF-A0A4T0NPD8-F1
#
_cell.length_a   1.000
_cell.length_b   1.000
_cell.length_c   1.000
_cell.angle_alpha   90.00
_cell.angle_beta   90.00
_cell.angle_gamma   90.00
#
_symmetry.space_group_name_H-M   'P 1'
#
loop_
_entity.id
_entity.type
_entity.pdbx_description
1 polymer ?
#
loop_
_entity_poly.entity_id
_entity_poly.type
_entity_poly.pdbx_seq_one_letter_code
_entity_poly.pdbx_strand_id
1 'polypeptide(L)'
;MEINQNEDVDSKTNTTKTAYSHAEIVKAQKIFNKSSKNYDTCTANDVYKSICKIFEPEESLEQLQTEFLSRILIYGENAQKFYINLKKLFTKPQKLDSNFGENSLKYRALQTIPIELKSSKLHLYQKSQYLNYDELTKAIIKDYNDTIKLDPPAKAASIKQATQIEHVDNV
;
A
#
# COMPACT_ATOMS: atom_id res chain seq x y z
N MET A 1 13.88 50.80 -24.84
CA MET A 1 14.64 49.68 -24.29
C MET A 1 13.62 48.62 -23.92
N GLU A 2 13.31 47.75 -24.87
CA GLU A 2 12.42 46.61 -24.67
C GLU A 2 13.20 45.49 -24.01
N ILE A 3 12.59 44.81 -23.03
CA ILE A 3 13.08 43.54 -22.52
C ILE A 3 11.92 42.56 -22.59
N ASN A 4 12.00 41.68 -23.58
CA ASN A 4 11.24 40.44 -23.67
C ASN A 4 11.62 39.51 -22.51
N GLN A 5 10.64 38.82 -21.93
CA GLN A 5 10.86 37.49 -21.37
C GLN A 5 9.68 36.58 -21.76
N ASN A 6 9.89 35.89 -22.87
CA ASN A 6 9.39 34.54 -23.04
C ASN A 6 10.20 33.65 -22.11
N GLU A 7 9.55 32.96 -21.17
CA GLU A 7 10.00 31.64 -20.75
C GLU A 7 8.81 30.69 -20.85
N ASP A 8 8.82 29.98 -21.97
CA ASP A 8 8.16 28.71 -22.17
C ASP A 8 8.82 27.71 -21.21
N VAL A 9 8.12 27.34 -20.13
CA VAL A 9 8.51 26.21 -19.29
C VAL A 9 7.54 25.09 -19.56
N ASP A 10 7.96 24.27 -20.52
CA ASP A 10 7.47 22.94 -20.77
C ASP A 10 7.69 22.10 -19.49
N SER A 11 6.63 21.91 -18.69
CA SER A 11 6.63 20.89 -17.64
C SER A 11 5.38 20.03 -17.74
N LYS A 12 5.53 18.94 -18.50
CA LYS A 12 4.83 17.68 -18.28
C LYS A 12 4.94 17.28 -16.80
N THR A 13 4.02 17.74 -15.98
CA THR A 13 3.62 17.06 -14.76
C THR A 13 2.12 16.87 -14.81
N ASN A 14 1.71 15.64 -15.10
CA ASN A 14 0.38 15.16 -14.74
C ASN A 14 0.23 15.26 -13.22
N THR A 15 -0.10 16.43 -12.72
CA THR A 15 -0.76 16.58 -11.43
C THR A 15 -2.24 16.64 -11.74
N THR A 16 -2.94 15.52 -11.67
CA THR A 16 -4.37 15.53 -11.34
C THR A 16 -4.47 16.09 -9.93
N LYS A 17 -4.39 17.42 -9.83
CA LYS A 17 -4.66 18.17 -8.62
C LYS A 17 -6.17 18.12 -8.47
N THR A 18 -6.67 17.19 -7.67
CA THR A 18 -8.06 17.16 -7.24
C THR A 18 -8.41 18.55 -6.75
N ALA A 19 -9.41 19.21 -7.35
CA ALA A 19 -9.87 20.49 -6.87
C ALA A 19 -10.43 20.29 -5.44
N TYR A 20 -9.94 21.08 -4.48
CA TYR A 20 -10.46 21.05 -3.11
C TYR A 20 -11.93 21.50 -3.11
N SER A 21 -12.75 20.86 -2.30
CA SER A 21 -14.16 21.20 -2.15
C SER A 21 -14.32 22.61 -1.56
N HIS A 22 -15.41 23.28 -1.92
CA HIS A 22 -15.76 24.57 -1.34
C HIS A 22 -15.84 24.53 0.20
N ALA A 23 -16.28 23.40 0.76
CA ALA A 23 -16.34 23.20 2.21
C ALA A 23 -14.96 23.19 2.89
N GLU A 24 -13.95 22.57 2.27
CA GLU A 24 -12.56 22.56 2.76
C GLU A 24 -11.97 23.97 2.73
N ILE A 25 -12.18 24.71 1.64
CA ILE A 25 -11.72 26.09 1.48
C ILE A 25 -12.33 27.00 2.56
N VAL A 26 -13.65 26.90 2.78
CA VAL A 26 -14.35 27.69 3.80
C VAL A 26 -13.87 27.36 5.21
N LYS A 27 -13.57 26.09 5.51
CA LYS A 27 -13.01 25.69 6.81
C LYS A 27 -11.62 26.30 7.04
N ALA A 28 -10.74 26.24 6.04
CA ALA A 28 -9.39 26.82 6.13
C ALA A 28 -9.42 28.34 6.36
N GLN A 29 -10.29 29.05 5.62
CA GLN A 29 -10.48 30.50 5.79
C GLN A 29 -10.98 30.86 7.20
N LYS A 30 -11.87 30.06 7.80
CA LYS A 30 -12.32 30.27 9.18
C LYS A 30 -11.20 30.12 10.20
N ILE A 31 -10.32 29.13 10.04
CA ILE A 31 -9.15 28.93 10.91
C ILE A 31 -8.21 30.14 10.82
N PHE A 32 -7.87 30.56 9.60
CA PHE A 32 -7.00 31.71 9.35
C PHE A 32 -7.58 33.00 9.97
N ASN A 33 -8.85 33.30 9.69
CA ASN A 33 -9.54 34.51 10.17
C ASN A 33 -9.77 34.52 11.70
N LYS A 34 -9.78 33.35 12.36
CA LYS A 34 -9.85 33.25 13.82
C LYS A 34 -8.51 33.59 14.46
N SER A 35 -7.40 33.14 13.85
CA SER A 35 -6.04 33.41 14.34
C SER A 35 -5.63 34.88 14.21
N SER A 36 -6.07 35.57 13.15
CA SER A 36 -5.78 37.00 12.95
C SER A 36 -6.48 37.93 13.95
N LYS A 37 -7.40 37.41 14.78
CA LYS A 37 -8.14 38.16 15.81
C LYS A 37 -7.66 37.89 17.24
N ASN A 38 -6.84 36.85 17.47
CA ASN A 38 -6.32 36.45 18.78
C ASN A 38 -4.79 36.32 18.70
N TYR A 39 -4.08 37.42 18.93
CA TYR A 39 -2.62 37.49 18.82
C TYR A 39 -1.85 36.77 19.95
N ASP A 40 -2.51 36.43 21.06
CA ASP A 40 -1.83 36.00 22.30
C ASP A 40 -1.75 34.48 22.55
N THR A 41 -2.33 33.62 21.71
CA THR A 41 -2.46 32.18 22.07
C THR A 41 -2.23 31.16 20.96
N CYS A 42 -1.98 31.57 19.71
CA CYS A 42 -1.81 30.63 18.59
C CYS A 42 -0.59 31.02 17.75
N THR A 43 0.39 30.12 17.63
CA THR A 43 1.55 30.38 16.79
C THR A 43 1.18 30.23 15.31
N ALA A 44 1.86 30.94 14.40
CA ALA A 44 1.68 30.76 12.96
C ALA A 44 1.86 29.29 12.52
N ASN A 45 2.69 28.53 13.25
CA ASN A 45 2.92 27.10 13.04
C ASN A 45 1.68 26.25 13.38
N ASP A 46 0.93 26.59 14.44
CA ASP A 46 -0.29 25.87 14.82
C ASP A 46 -1.42 26.12 13.82
N VAL A 47 -1.51 27.35 13.30
CA VAL A 47 -2.43 27.72 12.22
C VAL A 47 -2.09 26.94 10.95
N TYR A 48 -0.83 26.95 10.55
CA TYR A 48 -0.33 26.21 9.40
C TYR A 48 -0.66 24.71 9.51
N LYS A 49 -0.30 24.06 10.62
CA LYS A 49 -0.60 22.64 10.87
C LYS A 49 -2.10 22.34 10.81
N SER A 50 -2.94 23.21 11.36
CA SER A 50 -4.39 23.03 11.36
C SER A 50 -5.00 23.15 9.97
N ILE A 51 -4.46 24.03 9.13
CA ILE A 51 -4.87 24.16 7.73
C ILE A 51 -4.38 22.95 6.91
N CYS A 52 -3.12 22.51 7.10
CA CYS A 52 -2.60 21.31 6.44
C CYS A 52 -3.47 20.09 6.69
N LYS A 53 -3.96 19.88 7.93
CA LYS A 53 -4.86 18.77 8.26
C LYS A 53 -6.19 18.76 7.50
N ILE A 54 -6.64 19.89 6.94
CA ILE A 54 -7.86 19.93 6.12
C ILE A 54 -7.60 19.37 4.73
N PHE A 55 -6.46 19.73 4.14
CA PHE A 55 -6.14 19.41 2.75
C PHE A 55 -5.33 18.13 2.60
N GLU A 56 -4.65 17.73 3.66
CA GLU A 56 -3.87 16.51 3.80
C GLU A 56 -4.27 15.86 5.13
N PRO A 57 -5.49 15.31 5.23
CA PRO A 57 -5.92 14.64 6.45
C PRO A 57 -4.98 13.48 6.73
N GLU A 58 -4.38 13.47 7.92
CA GLU A 58 -3.61 12.32 8.39
C GLU A 58 -4.52 11.10 8.42
N GLU A 59 -4.06 9.99 7.83
CA GLU A 59 -4.78 8.72 7.89
C GLU A 59 -4.92 8.31 9.37
N SER A 60 -6.14 7.99 9.80
CA SER A 60 -6.36 7.55 11.18
C SER A 60 -5.71 6.18 11.40
N LEU A 61 -5.34 5.89 12.65
CA LEU A 61 -4.82 4.56 13.01
C LEU A 61 -5.78 3.44 12.56
N GLU A 62 -7.09 3.65 12.71
CA GLU A 62 -8.12 2.70 12.28
C GLU A 62 -8.14 2.49 10.76
N GLN A 63 -8.01 3.56 9.96
CA GLN A 63 -7.92 3.45 8.51
C GLN A 63 -6.69 2.66 8.07
N LEU A 64 -5.53 2.96 8.66
CA LEU A 64 -4.28 2.27 8.39
C LEU A 64 -4.33 0.79 8.78
N GLN A 65 -4.91 0.49 9.96
CA GLN A 65 -5.14 -0.88 10.40
C GLN A 65 -6.09 -1.62 9.47
N THR A 66 -7.18 -0.97 9.05
CA THR A 66 -8.16 -1.55 8.13
C THR A 66 -7.53 -1.87 6.78
N GLU A 67 -6.74 -0.95 6.22
CA GLU A 67 -6.02 -1.19 4.97
C GLU A 67 -5.07 -2.38 5.11
N PHE A 68 -4.26 -2.42 6.17
CA PHE A 68 -3.33 -3.51 6.45
C PHE A 68 -4.03 -4.88 6.62
N LEU A 69 -5.12 -4.92 7.40
CA LEU A 69 -5.88 -6.13 7.69
C LEU A 69 -6.77 -6.59 6.52
N SER A 70 -6.98 -5.74 5.51
CA SER A 70 -7.71 -6.12 4.29
C SER A 70 -6.85 -6.81 3.23
N ARG A 71 -5.51 -6.69 3.30
CA ARG A 71 -4.61 -7.25 2.28
C ARG A 71 -4.58 -8.78 2.33
N ILE A 72 -5.01 -9.45 1.28
CA ILE A 72 -4.94 -10.92 1.13
C ILE A 72 -4.07 -11.24 -0.09
N LEU A 73 -3.23 -12.28 0.00
CA LEU A 73 -2.48 -12.76 -1.16
C LEU A 73 -3.44 -13.58 -2.02
N ILE A 74 -3.65 -13.17 -3.27
CA ILE A 74 -4.50 -13.92 -4.19
C ILE A 74 -3.67 -15.05 -4.81
N TYR A 75 -4.24 -16.25 -4.87
CA TYR A 75 -3.58 -17.41 -5.46
C TYR A 75 -3.22 -17.15 -6.94
N GLY A 76 -1.94 -17.30 -7.28
CA GLY A 76 -1.38 -16.97 -8.59
C GLY A 76 -0.65 -15.62 -8.67
N GLU A 77 -0.77 -14.75 -7.68
CA GLU A 77 -0.02 -13.49 -7.64
C GLU A 77 1.45 -13.67 -7.23
N ASN A 78 2.26 -12.63 -7.47
CA ASN A 78 3.65 -12.60 -7.03
C ASN A 78 3.73 -12.42 -5.50
N ALA A 79 3.94 -13.53 -4.79
CA ALA A 79 4.04 -13.54 -3.32
C ALA A 79 5.20 -12.67 -2.79
N GLN A 80 6.34 -12.62 -3.49
CA GLN A 80 7.47 -11.79 -3.06
C GLN A 80 7.09 -10.30 -3.05
N LYS A 81 6.48 -9.82 -4.14
CA LYS A 81 5.98 -8.44 -4.24
C LYS A 81 4.91 -8.16 -3.18
N PHE A 82 4.03 -9.12 -2.94
CA PHE A 82 3.00 -9.01 -1.91
C PHE A 82 3.59 -8.78 -0.51
N TYR A 83 4.52 -9.64 -0.05
CA TYR A 83 5.09 -9.52 1.29
C TYR A 83 5.98 -8.28 1.46
N ILE A 84 6.68 -7.84 0.42
CA ILE A 84 7.40 -6.56 0.43
C ILE A 84 6.42 -5.40 0.67
N ASN A 85 5.29 -5.39 -0.04
CA ASN A 85 4.28 -4.35 0.10
C ASN A 85 3.56 -4.43 1.45
N LEU A 86 3.31 -5.63 1.97
CA LEU A 86 2.72 -5.83 3.29
C LEU A 86 3.59 -5.24 4.40
N LYS A 87 4.91 -5.49 4.36
CA LYS A 87 5.88 -4.89 5.29
C LYS A 87 5.89 -3.36 5.19
N LYS A 88 5.83 -2.81 3.97
CA LYS A 88 5.75 -1.34 3.76
C LYS A 88 4.48 -0.76 4.36
N LEU A 89 3.32 -1.37 4.13
CA LEU A 89 2.04 -0.91 4.67
C LEU A 89 2.03 -0.92 6.20
N PHE A 90 2.66 -1.92 6.82
CA PHE A 90 2.78 -2.02 8.28
C PHE A 90 3.56 -0.87 8.94
N THR A 91 4.48 -0.22 8.21
CA THR A 91 5.31 0.84 8.79
C THR A 91 4.51 2.07 9.26
N LYS A 92 3.38 2.38 8.62
CA LYS A 92 2.52 3.51 8.99
C LYS A 92 1.82 3.27 10.34
N PRO A 93 1.01 2.21 10.53
CA PRO A 93 0.38 1.96 11.82
C PRO A 93 1.41 1.70 12.94
N GLN A 94 2.56 1.08 12.65
CA GLN A 94 3.63 0.88 13.63
C GLN A 94 4.20 2.18 14.19
N LYS A 95 4.28 3.25 13.38
CA LYS A 95 4.73 4.57 13.84
C LYS A 95 3.73 5.25 14.76
N LEU A 96 2.43 4.95 14.59
CA LEU A 96 1.36 5.55 15.37
C LEU A 96 1.02 4.74 16.63
N ASP A 97 1.28 3.43 16.62
CA ASP A 97 1.04 2.53 17.75
C ASP A 97 2.19 1.53 17.89
N SER A 98 3.02 1.73 18.92
CA SER A 98 4.16 0.85 19.22
C SER A 98 3.77 -0.57 19.61
N ASN A 99 2.49 -0.84 19.90
CA ASN A 99 2.00 -2.19 20.14
C ASN A 99 2.03 -3.06 18.86
N PHE A 100 2.14 -2.44 17.67
CA PHE A 100 2.39 -3.13 16.41
C PHE A 100 3.86 -3.57 16.34
N GLY A 101 4.17 -4.65 17.05
CA GLY A 101 5.46 -5.33 17.00
C GLY A 101 5.60 -6.31 15.84
N GLU A 102 6.80 -6.84 15.66
CA GLU A 102 7.11 -7.83 14.61
C GLU A 102 6.16 -9.05 14.63
N ASN A 103 5.72 -9.48 15.81
CA ASN A 103 4.76 -10.58 15.95
C ASN A 103 3.42 -10.30 15.25
N SER A 104 2.91 -9.05 15.29
CA SER A 104 1.69 -8.66 14.57
C SER A 104 1.88 -8.78 13.06
N LEU A 105 3.05 -8.38 12.56
CA LEU A 105 3.41 -8.48 11.16
C LEU A 105 3.58 -9.96 10.71
N LYS A 106 4.24 -10.79 11.53
CA LYS A 106 4.36 -12.24 11.29
C LYS A 106 3.01 -12.94 11.27
N TYR A 107 2.18 -12.67 12.28
CA TYR A 107 0.83 -13.22 12.35
C TYR A 107 -0.01 -12.82 11.14
N ARG A 108 0.11 -11.55 10.72
CA ARG A 108 -0.55 -11.09 9.50
C ARG A 108 -0.08 -11.88 8.28
N ALA A 109 1.23 -12.04 8.07
CA ALA A 109 1.74 -12.80 6.92
C ALA A 109 1.19 -14.23 6.86
N LEU A 110 0.99 -14.87 8.00
CA LEU A 110 0.36 -16.20 8.08
C LEU A 110 -1.14 -16.15 7.70
N GLN A 111 -1.87 -15.13 8.14
CA GLN A 111 -3.28 -14.95 7.79
C GLN A 111 -3.50 -14.71 6.31
N THR A 112 -2.55 -14.05 5.64
CA THR A 112 -2.66 -13.75 4.21
C THR A 112 -2.43 -14.95 3.30
N ILE A 113 -1.91 -16.08 3.82
CA ILE A 113 -1.66 -17.29 3.03
C ILE A 113 -2.99 -17.78 2.41
N PRO A 114 -3.04 -18.02 1.08
CA PRO A 114 -4.22 -18.51 0.39
C PRO A 114 -4.73 -19.85 0.96
N ILE A 115 -6.00 -20.17 0.69
CA ILE A 115 -6.62 -21.39 1.22
C ILE A 115 -6.08 -22.66 0.55
N GLU A 116 -5.57 -22.53 -0.68
CA GLU A 116 -4.89 -23.56 -1.45
C GLU A 116 -3.64 -24.07 -0.72
N LEU A 117 -3.04 -23.23 0.13
CA LEU A 117 -1.89 -23.56 0.98
C LEU A 117 -2.27 -23.92 2.42
N LYS A 118 -3.54 -24.24 2.71
CA LYS A 118 -4.03 -24.51 4.08
C LYS A 118 -3.25 -25.61 4.80
N SER A 119 -2.77 -26.63 4.08
CA SER A 119 -1.93 -27.70 4.64
C SER A 119 -0.60 -27.20 5.20
N SER A 120 -0.02 -26.16 4.59
CA SER A 120 1.27 -25.59 5.00
C SER A 120 1.15 -24.58 6.15
N LYS A 121 -0.05 -24.04 6.40
CA LYS A 121 -0.28 -23.01 7.44
C LYS A 121 0.15 -23.46 8.84
N LEU A 122 -0.15 -24.70 9.23
CA LEU A 122 0.18 -25.19 10.57
C LEU A 122 1.69 -25.25 10.79
N HIS A 123 2.43 -25.82 9.83
CA HIS A 123 3.89 -25.90 9.86
C HIS A 123 4.54 -24.51 9.85
N LEU A 124 4.06 -23.61 9.01
CA LEU A 124 4.55 -22.22 8.94
C LEU A 124 4.26 -21.46 10.24
N TYR A 125 3.11 -21.70 10.87
CA TYR A 125 2.77 -21.14 12.18
C TYR A 125 3.75 -21.64 13.26
N GLN A 126 4.04 -22.93 13.32
CA GLN A 126 5.02 -23.49 14.26
C GLN A 126 6.42 -22.91 14.04
N LYS A 127 6.87 -22.82 12.78
CA LYS A 127 8.16 -22.19 12.44
C LYS A 127 8.24 -20.72 12.81
N SER A 128 7.14 -19.97 12.73
CA SER A 128 7.12 -18.53 12.98
C SER A 128 7.59 -18.12 14.40
N GLN A 129 7.57 -19.06 15.35
CA GLN A 129 8.08 -18.87 16.71
C GLN A 129 9.59 -18.65 16.74
N TYR A 130 10.31 -19.22 15.77
CA TYR A 130 11.77 -19.20 15.70
C TYR A 130 12.32 -18.34 14.57
N LEU A 131 11.43 -17.83 13.71
CA LEU A 131 11.79 -17.04 12.54
C LEU A 131 11.45 -15.56 12.75
N ASN A 132 12.32 -14.69 12.24
CA ASN A 132 11.95 -13.29 12.01
C ASN A 132 11.03 -13.17 10.78
N TYR A 133 10.48 -11.98 10.54
CA TYR A 133 9.54 -11.76 9.44
C TYR A 133 10.14 -12.09 8.05
N ASP A 134 11.39 -11.69 7.80
CA ASP A 134 12.03 -11.88 6.50
C ASP A 134 12.31 -13.36 6.22
N GLU A 135 12.66 -14.13 7.26
CA GLU A 135 12.82 -15.59 7.18
C GLU A 135 11.47 -16.30 7.00
N LEU A 136 10.46 -15.88 7.75
CA LEU A 136 9.11 -16.46 7.66
C LEU A 136 8.53 -16.25 6.26
N THR A 137 8.61 -15.04 5.72
CA THR A 137 8.08 -14.75 4.38
C THR A 137 8.86 -15.48 3.29
N LYS A 138 10.18 -15.68 3.42
CA LYS A 138 10.94 -16.56 2.51
C LYS A 138 10.43 -18.00 2.54
N ALA A 139 10.13 -18.54 3.71
CA ALA A 139 9.56 -19.89 3.83
C ALA A 139 8.17 -19.97 3.17
N ILE A 140 7.30 -18.98 3.44
CA ILE A 140 5.97 -18.91 2.82
C ILE A 140 6.07 -18.83 1.29
N ILE A 141 6.93 -17.95 0.77
CA ILE A 141 7.13 -17.76 -0.68
C ILE A 141 7.64 -19.03 -1.34
N LYS A 142 8.55 -19.76 -0.68
CA LYS A 142 9.05 -21.03 -1.19
C LYS A 142 7.91 -22.04 -1.33
N ASP A 143 7.17 -22.28 -0.25
CA ASP A 143 6.06 -23.24 -0.24
C ASP A 143 5.00 -22.85 -1.29
N TYR A 144 4.67 -21.56 -1.39
CA TYR A 144 3.74 -21.01 -2.38
C TYR A 144 4.18 -21.23 -3.83
N ASN A 145 5.45 -20.95 -4.15
CA ASN A 145 5.97 -21.14 -5.49
C ASN A 145 6.04 -22.64 -5.86
N ASP A 146 6.31 -23.51 -4.89
CA ASP A 146 6.31 -24.96 -5.09
C ASP A 146 4.87 -25.46 -5.34
N THR A 147 3.87 -24.95 -4.61
CA THR A 147 2.45 -25.28 -4.83
C THR A 147 1.94 -24.80 -6.19
N ILE A 148 2.22 -23.55 -6.59
CA ILE A 148 1.76 -23.02 -7.89
C ILE A 148 2.32 -23.81 -9.08
N LYS A 149 3.53 -24.35 -8.96
CA LYS A 149 4.10 -25.21 -10.01
C LYS A 149 3.34 -26.53 -10.17
N LEU A 150 2.84 -27.08 -9.06
CA LEU A 150 2.12 -28.34 -9.01
C LEU A 150 0.64 -28.18 -9.37
N ASP A 151 0.01 -27.11 -8.90
CA ASP A 151 -1.41 -26.79 -9.12
C ASP A 151 -1.56 -25.34 -9.60
N PRO A 152 -1.29 -25.06 -10.89
CA PRO A 152 -1.34 -23.71 -11.40
C PRO A 152 -2.77 -23.15 -11.35
N PRO A 153 -2.95 -21.85 -11.07
CA PRO A 153 -4.29 -21.24 -11.01
C PRO A 153 -5.04 -21.46 -12.32
N ALA A 154 -6.36 -21.67 -12.26
CA ALA A 154 -7.19 -22.01 -13.43
C ALA A 154 -7.05 -21.05 -14.63
N LYS A 155 -6.73 -19.76 -14.39
CA LYS A 155 -6.42 -18.80 -15.46
C LYS A 155 -5.12 -19.08 -16.22
N ALA A 156 -4.13 -19.74 -15.59
CA ALA A 156 -2.86 -20.10 -16.21
C ALA A 156 -2.94 -21.38 -17.06
N ALA A 157 -3.93 -22.26 -16.82
CA ALA A 157 -4.15 -23.46 -17.62
C ALA A 157 -4.60 -23.17 -19.06
N SER A 158 -5.24 -22.02 -19.30
CA SER A 158 -5.80 -21.66 -20.61
C SER A 158 -4.77 -21.06 -21.58
N ILE A 159 -3.67 -20.48 -21.09
CA ILE A 159 -2.67 -19.81 -21.94
C ILE A 159 -1.76 -20.83 -22.65
N LYS A 160 -1.56 -22.03 -22.09
CA LYS A 160 -0.68 -23.05 -22.70
C LYS A 160 -1.32 -23.82 -23.86
N GLN A 161 -2.64 -23.77 -24.03
CA GLN A 161 -3.31 -24.45 -25.15
C GLN A 161 -3.43 -23.59 -26.42
N ALA A 162 -3.21 -22.27 -26.34
CA ALA A 162 -3.36 -21.37 -27.48
C ALA A 162 -2.08 -21.19 -28.31
N THR A 163 -0.95 -21.82 -27.96
CA THR A 163 0.35 -21.65 -28.66
C THR A 163 0.79 -22.88 -29.46
N GLN A 164 -0.10 -23.85 -29.73
CA GLN A 164 0.21 -25.03 -30.55
C GLN A 164 -0.59 -25.10 -31.86
N ILE A 165 -1.02 -23.97 -32.43
CA ILE A 165 -1.62 -23.95 -33.77
C ILE A 165 -0.95 -22.85 -34.61
N GLU A 166 0.34 -23.01 -34.91
CA GLU A 166 0.94 -22.53 -36.16
C GLU A 166 2.06 -23.50 -36.55
N HIS A 167 1.72 -24.52 -37.33
CA HIS A 167 2.46 -24.93 -38.53
C HIS A 167 1.81 -26.17 -39.16
N VAL A 168 1.12 -25.98 -40.28
CA VAL A 168 1.29 -26.84 -41.45
C VAL A 168 1.29 -25.91 -42.66
N ASP A 169 2.46 -25.76 -43.26
CA ASP A 169 2.66 -25.03 -44.52
C ASP A 169 2.02 -25.76 -45.72
N ASN A 170 1.50 -24.95 -46.64
CA ASN A 170 1.49 -25.06 -48.11
C ASN A 170 1.37 -26.44 -48.79
N VAL A 171 0.30 -26.58 -49.59
CA VAL A 171 0.37 -26.79 -51.06
C VAL A 171 -0.75 -26.00 -51.74
#